data_AF-A0A3C1CH12-F1
#
_entry.id   AF-A0A3C1CH12-F1
#
_cell.length_a   1.000
_cell.length_b   1.000
_cell.length_c   1.000
_cell.angle_alpha   90.00
_cell.angle_beta   90.00
_cell.angle_gamma   90.00
#
_symmetry.space_group_name_H-M   'P 1'
#
loop_
_entity.id
_entity.type
_entity.pdbx_description
1 polymer ?
#
loop_
_entity_poly.entity_id
_entity_poly.type
_entity_poly.pdbx_seq_one_letter_code
_entity_poly.pdbx_strand_id
1 'polypeptide(L)'
;MRRWELWEGPDLTHSFFASDNQDARRLTEGEGAVKIWETEATSYNDAKRALHEHMGWEPYKPMLREDGTPYPEDEDDSSEA
;
A
#
# COMPACT_ATOMS: atom_id res chain seq x y z
N MET A 1 5.52 2.87 -11.95
CA MET A 1 5.22 3.70 -10.74
C MET A 1 3.72 3.83 -10.56
N ARG A 2 3.20 3.54 -9.36
CA ARG A 2 1.78 3.47 -9.03
C ARG A 2 1.45 4.33 -7.82
N ARG A 3 0.25 4.90 -7.79
CA ARG A 3 -0.25 5.67 -6.66
C ARG A 3 -0.92 4.78 -5.63
N TRP A 4 -0.64 5.03 -4.37
CA TRP A 4 -1.20 4.34 -3.21
C TRP A 4 -1.92 5.35 -2.32
N GLU A 5 -3.06 4.95 -1.80
CA GLU A 5 -3.92 5.79 -0.98
C GLU A 5 -4.10 5.17 0.40
N LEU A 6 -3.99 6.01 1.43
CA LEU A 6 -4.28 5.68 2.81
C LEU A 6 -5.60 6.34 3.21
N TRP A 7 -6.50 5.50 3.70
CA TRP A 7 -7.82 5.88 4.18
C TRP A 7 -7.94 5.56 5.66
N GLU A 8 -8.59 6.46 6.40
CA GLU A 8 -8.88 6.33 7.83
C GLU A 8 -10.37 6.17 8.04
N GLY A 9 -10.75 5.06 8.68
CA GLY A 9 -12.12 4.75 9.07
C GLY A 9 -12.52 5.37 10.41
N PRO A 10 -13.82 5.35 10.73
CA PRO A 10 -14.37 5.94 11.97
C PRO A 10 -13.79 5.33 13.26
N ASP A 11 -13.31 4.08 13.22
CA ASP A 11 -12.74 3.35 14.34
C ASP A 11 -11.19 3.40 14.38
N LEU A 12 -10.57 4.40 13.74
CA LEU A 12 -9.11 4.50 13.56
C LEU A 12 -8.51 3.30 12.81
N THR A 13 -9.33 2.65 11.97
CA THR A 13 -8.91 1.60 11.06
C THR A 13 -8.23 2.21 9.85
N HIS A 14 -7.10 1.63 9.44
CA HIS A 14 -6.32 2.11 8.30
C HIS A 14 -6.45 1.16 7.14
N SER A 15 -6.92 1.66 6.00
CA SER A 15 -6.98 0.93 4.74
C SER A 15 -5.97 1.52 3.76
N PHE A 16 -5.02 0.70 3.31
CA PHE A 16 -3.96 1.13 2.40
C PHE A 16 -3.92 0.24 1.16
N PHE A 17 -4.19 0.84 -0.01
CA PHE A 17 -4.30 0.12 -1.28
C PHE A 17 -3.93 1.01 -2.47
N ALA A 18 -3.70 0.39 -3.62
CA ALA A 18 -3.41 1.09 -4.87
C ALA A 18 -4.62 1.90 -5.37
N SER A 19 -4.40 3.09 -5.89
CA SER A 19 -5.48 4.01 -6.31
C SER A 19 -6.34 3.47 -7.47
N ASP A 20 -5.82 2.54 -8.26
CA ASP A 20 -6.57 1.84 -9.30
C ASP A 20 -7.48 0.72 -8.75
N ASN A 21 -7.38 0.36 -7.47
CA ASN A 21 -8.25 -0.64 -6.84
C ASN A 21 -9.60 -0.02 -6.44
N GLN A 22 -10.48 0.11 -7.44
CA GLN A 22 -11.81 0.71 -7.29
C GLN A 22 -12.73 -0.06 -6.33
N ASP A 23 -12.56 -1.38 -6.23
CA ASP A 23 -13.35 -2.21 -5.30
C ASP A 23 -12.98 -1.92 -3.85
N ALA A 24 -11.69 -1.88 -3.53
CA ALA A 24 -11.20 -1.50 -2.20
C ALA A 24 -11.63 -0.08 -1.82
N ARG A 25 -11.58 0.84 -2.79
CA ARG A 25 -12.03 2.22 -2.60
C ARG A 25 -13.52 2.30 -2.24
N ARG A 26 -14.39 1.66 -3.04
CA ARG A 26 -15.84 1.67 -2.80
C ARG A 26 -16.21 1.04 -1.46
N LEU A 27 -15.53 -0.06 -1.08
CA LEU A 27 -15.73 -0.70 0.21
C LEU A 27 -15.37 0.26 1.35
N THR A 28 -14.17 0.85 1.28
CA THR A 28 -13.64 1.78 2.28
C THR A 28 -14.50 3.05 2.42
N GLU A 29 -14.92 3.63 1.30
CA GLU A 29 -15.88 4.75 1.26
C GLU A 29 -17.24 4.33 1.87
N GLY A 30 -17.71 3.11 1.59
CA GLY A 30 -18.95 2.56 2.13
C GLY A 30 -18.91 2.32 3.65
N GLU A 31 -17.73 2.06 4.21
CA GLU A 31 -17.49 1.98 5.65
C GLU A 31 -17.34 3.35 6.33
N GLY A 32 -17.45 4.45 5.56
CA GLY A 32 -17.36 5.80 6.07
C GLY A 32 -15.92 6.29 6.30
N ALA A 33 -14.93 5.60 5.74
CA ALA A 33 -13.55 6.05 5.79
C ALA A 33 -13.29 7.20 4.81
N VAL A 34 -12.30 8.02 5.14
CA VAL A 34 -11.88 9.17 4.32
C VAL A 34 -10.41 9.04 3.94
N LYS A 35 -10.04 9.49 2.74
CA LYS A 35 -8.64 9.54 2.33
C LYS A 35 -7.89 10.58 3.17
N ILE A 36 -6.85 10.14 3.86
CA ILE A 36 -6.02 11.01 4.72
C ILE A 36 -4.63 11.25 4.14
N TRP A 37 -4.13 10.35 3.27
CA TRP A 37 -2.80 10.47 2.69
C TRP A 37 -2.67 9.68 1.38
N GLU A 38 -1.69 10.02 0.55
CA GLU A 38 -1.34 9.30 -0.67
C GLU A 38 0.17 9.37 -0.93
N THR A 39 0.71 8.35 -1.61
CA THR A 39 2.12 8.29 -2.02
C THR A 39 2.26 7.62 -3.38
N GLU A 40 3.36 7.88 -4.06
CA GLU A 40 3.74 7.20 -5.30
C GLU A 40 4.88 6.24 -5.01
N ALA A 41 4.77 5.00 -5.49
CA ALA A 41 5.76 3.95 -5.26
C ALA A 41 5.84 3.00 -6.46
N THR A 42 7.02 2.42 -6.66
CA THR A 42 7.28 1.41 -7.70
C THR A 42 6.76 0.04 -7.31
N SER A 43 6.78 -0.29 -6.02
CA SER A 43 6.39 -1.59 -5.48
C SER A 43 5.50 -1.46 -4.25
N TYR A 44 4.82 -2.54 -3.86
CA TYR A 44 4.09 -2.59 -2.59
C TYR A 44 5.02 -2.40 -1.39
N ASN A 45 6.23 -2.96 -1.42
CA ASN A 45 7.19 -2.82 -0.34
C ASN A 45 7.68 -1.38 -0.17
N ASP A 46 7.89 -0.65 -1.28
CA ASP A 46 8.22 0.77 -1.23
C ASP A 46 7.04 1.60 -0.71
N ALA A 47 5.82 1.28 -1.14
CA ALA A 47 4.59 1.90 -0.65
C ALA A 47 4.40 1.69 0.86
N LYS A 48 4.66 0.46 1.34
CA LYS A 48 4.60 0.11 2.76
C LYS A 48 5.71 0.76 3.57
N ARG A 49 6.91 0.91 3.02
CA ARG A 49 8.01 1.65 3.65
C ARG A 49 7.62 3.11 3.85
N ALA A 50 7.07 3.76 2.82
CA ALA A 50 6.57 5.14 2.90
C ALA A 50 5.42 5.28 3.90
N LEU A 51 4.48 4.31 3.93
CA LEU A 51 3.41 4.27 4.91
C LEU A 51 3.93 4.18 6.35
N HIS A 52 4.89 3.28 6.62
CA HIS A 52 5.46 3.14 7.96
C HIS A 52 6.18 4.40 8.42
N GLU A 53 6.92 5.05 7.50
CA GLU A 53 7.56 6.34 7.77
C GLU A 53 6.52 7.44 8.07
N HIS A 54 5.45 7.52 7.28
CA HIS A 54 4.36 8.46 7.49
C HIS A 54 3.65 8.26 8.84
N MET A 55 3.40 7.01 9.22
CA MET A 55 2.75 6.65 10.47
C MET A 55 3.66 6.78 11.70
N GLY A 56 4.97 7.02 11.52
CA GLY A 56 5.95 6.97 12.60
C GLY A 56 6.08 5.57 13.23
N TRP A 57 5.77 4.53 12.47
CA TRP A 57 5.91 3.13 12.90
C TRP A 57 7.37 2.66 12.79
N GLU A 58 7.64 1.48 13.34
CA GLU A 58 8.94 0.83 13.11
C GLU A 58 9.20 0.63 11.62
N PRO A 59 10.47 0.72 11.18
CA PRO A 59 10.85 0.55 9.78
C PRO A 59 10.24 -0.73 9.19
N TYR A 60 9.56 -0.58 8.06
CA TYR A 60 8.93 -1.71 7.38
C TYR A 60 9.95 -2.78 7.02
N LYS A 61 9.70 -4.00 7.50
CA LYS A 61 10.47 -5.20 7.12
C LYS A 61 9.75 -5.84 5.93
N PRO A 62 10.39 -5.90 4.75
CA PRO A 62 9.74 -6.46 3.56
C PRO A 62 9.34 -7.91 3.80
N MET A 63 8.19 -8.31 3.25
CA MET A 63 7.82 -9.71 3.24
C MET A 63 8.74 -10.45 2.26
N LEU A 64 9.53 -11.37 2.82
CA LEU A 64 10.40 -12.26 2.05
C LEU A 64 9.69 -13.60 1.86
N ARG A 65 9.88 -14.20 0.69
CA ARG A 65 9.56 -15.61 0.41
C ARG A 65 10.41 -16.52 1.29
N GLU A 66 10.09 -17.80 1.29
CA GLU A 66 10.84 -18.84 2.02
C GLU A 66 12.33 -18.90 1.64
N ASP A 67 12.68 -18.49 0.43
CA ASP A 67 14.06 -18.43 -0.09
C ASP A 67 14.79 -17.11 0.26
N GLY A 68 14.16 -16.23 1.03
CA GLY A 68 14.72 -14.92 1.40
C GLY A 68 14.65 -13.85 0.31
N THR A 69 14.06 -14.18 -0.85
CA THR A 69 13.77 -13.23 -1.93
C THR A 69 12.48 -12.44 -1.64
N PRO A 70 12.35 -11.16 -2.03
CA PRO A 70 11.08 -10.43 -1.89
C PRO A 70 9.93 -11.11 -2.67
N TYR A 71 8.68 -10.94 -2.21
CA TYR A 71 7.50 -11.51 -2.89
C TYR A 71 7.32 -10.94 -4.33
N PRO A 72 6.72 -11.69 -5.27
CA PRO A 72 6.69 -11.35 -6.71
C PRO A 72 5.84 -10.13 -7.08
N GLU A 73 5.08 -9.54 -6.16
CA GLU A 73 4.46 -8.22 -6.41
C GLU A 73 5.52 -7.10 -6.55
N ASP A 74 6.80 -7.42 -6.32
CA ASP A 74 7.98 -6.62 -6.68
C ASP A 74 8.53 -6.91 -8.11
N GLU A 75 8.04 -7.93 -8.83
CA GLU A 75 8.48 -8.29 -10.19
C GLU A 75 7.56 -7.73 -11.30
N ASP A 76 6.33 -7.29 -10.96
CA ASP A 76 5.29 -6.86 -11.91
C ASP A 76 5.30 -5.32 -12.17
N ASP A 77 6.47 -4.78 -12.51
CA ASP A 77 6.62 -3.56 -13.34
C ASP A 77 7.90 -3.66 -14.20
N SER A 78 8.29 -4.88 -14.58
CA SER A 78 9.38 -5.15 -15.54
C SER A 78 9.10 -6.43 -16.33
N SER A 79 7.95 -6.49 -16.99
CA SER A 79 7.80 -7.28 -18.21
C SER A 79 7.82 -6.33 -19.41
N GLU A 80 8.99 -5.73 -19.68
CA GLU A 80 9.29 -5.11 -20.96
C GLU A 80 10.40 -5.92 -21.65
N ALA A 81 9.99 -6.71 -22.65
CA ALA A 81 10.72 -7.23 -23.83
C ALA A 81 10.40 -8.70 -24.15
#